data_AF-A0A1H6U7X3-F1
#
_entry.id   AF-A0A1H6U7X3-F1
#
_cell.length_a   1.000
_cell.length_b   1.000
_cell.length_c   1.000
_cell.angle_alpha   90.00
_cell.angle_beta   90.00
_cell.angle_gamma   90.00
#
_symmetry.space_group_name_H-M   'P 1'
#
loop_
_entity.id
_entity.type
_entity.pdbx_description
1 polymer ?
#
loop_
_entity_poly.entity_id
_entity_poly.type
_entity_poly.pdbx_seq_one_letter_code
_entity_poly.pdbx_strand_id
1 'polypeptide(L)'
;MIRNKTVVFTGTLSSMTRKQAQTLVRSLGGQIQYGVSKKTTILVIGRSNFNLFEQDHRSLKLKYAEELQDKGVPLKKMGEEEFIKLAIAQLQSKLNE
;
A
#
# COMPACT_ATOMS: atom_id res chain seq x y z
N MET A 1 5.53 5.66 10.28
CA MET A 1 5.08 6.97 9.74
C MET A 1 4.87 6.89 8.24
N ILE A 2 3.70 7.31 7.77
CA ILE A 2 3.29 7.39 6.34
C ILE A 2 3.67 8.75 5.72
N ARG A 3 3.95 9.75 6.54
CA ARG A 3 4.33 11.11 6.12
C ARG A 3 5.58 11.08 5.23
N ASN A 4 5.51 11.76 4.08
CA ASN A 4 6.53 11.79 3.02
C ASN A 4 6.90 10.42 2.41
N LYS A 5 6.13 9.37 2.64
CA LYS A 5 6.33 8.07 1.96
C LYS A 5 5.42 7.93 0.76
N THR A 6 5.92 7.23 -0.27
CA THR A 6 5.12 6.88 -1.44
C THR A 6 4.47 5.52 -1.24
N VAL A 7 3.14 5.51 -1.23
CA VAL A 7 2.29 4.34 -1.01
C VAL A 7 1.64 3.94 -2.34
N VAL A 8 1.74 2.66 -2.68
CA VAL A 8 1.05 2.04 -3.81
C VAL A 8 0.07 1.02 -3.27
N PHE A 9 -1.13 0.99 -3.84
CA PHE A 9 -2.15 -0.01 -3.51
C PHE A 9 -2.25 -1.04 -4.65
N THR A 10 -2.18 -2.31 -4.30
CA THR A 10 -2.44 -3.43 -5.22
C THR A 10 -3.59 -4.29 -4.71
N GLY A 11 -4.41 -4.79 -5.63
CA GLY A 11 -5.65 -5.52 -5.31
C GLY A 11 -6.82 -4.63 -4.88
N THR A 12 -7.86 -5.29 -4.40
CA THR A 12 -9.08 -4.68 -3.84
C THR A 12 -8.93 -4.58 -2.33
N LEU A 13 -9.25 -3.42 -1.76
CA LEU A 13 -9.29 -3.24 -0.31
C LEU A 13 -10.69 -3.63 0.16
N SER A 14 -10.79 -4.54 1.13
CA SER A 14 -12.08 -4.98 1.66
C SER A 14 -12.62 -3.98 2.68
N SER A 15 -11.74 -3.33 3.44
CA SER A 15 -12.14 -2.41 4.51
C SER A 15 -12.54 -1.02 4.04
N MET A 16 -12.11 -0.59 2.85
CA MET A 16 -12.38 0.76 2.34
C MET A 16 -12.26 0.83 0.82
N THR A 17 -12.92 1.80 0.20
CA THR A 17 -12.72 2.06 -1.23
C THR A 17 -11.30 2.58 -1.47
N ARG A 18 -10.76 2.32 -2.67
CA ARG A 18 -9.45 2.87 -3.07
C ARG A 18 -9.42 4.39 -2.90
N LYS A 19 -10.51 5.09 -3.22
CA LYS A 19 -10.62 6.55 -3.05
C LYS A 19 -10.47 6.97 -1.57
N GLN A 20 -11.11 6.27 -0.64
CA GLN A 20 -10.97 6.54 0.80
C GLN A 20 -9.54 6.29 1.29
N ALA A 21 -8.94 5.17 0.90
CA ALA A 21 -7.54 4.88 1.22
C ALA A 21 -6.62 5.98 0.69
N GLN A 22 -6.92 6.50 -0.50
CA GLN A 22 -6.15 7.58 -1.08
C GLN A 22 -6.30 8.90 -0.34
N THR A 23 -7.52 9.27 0.03
CA THR A 23 -7.74 10.45 0.86
C THR A 23 -7.00 10.33 2.19
N LEU A 24 -7.06 9.17 2.83
CA LEU A 24 -6.39 8.91 4.11
C LEU A 24 -4.87 9.11 4.03
N VAL A 25 -4.20 8.49 3.03
CA VAL A 25 -2.75 8.66 2.85
C VAL A 25 -2.38 10.14 2.63
N ARG A 26 -3.17 10.87 1.81
CA ARG A 26 -2.95 12.30 1.58
C ARG A 26 -3.12 13.13 2.85
N SER A 27 -4.16 12.87 3.64
CA SER A 27 -4.40 13.55 4.94
C SER A 27 -3.30 13.27 5.96
N LEU A 28 -2.66 12.11 5.87
CA LEU A 28 -1.50 11.74 6.69
C LEU A 28 -0.18 12.33 6.18
N GLY A 29 -0.20 13.07 5.06
CA GLY A 29 0.99 13.66 4.43
C GLY A 29 1.82 12.68 3.61
N GLY A 30 1.23 11.56 3.19
CA GLY A 30 1.84 10.59 2.29
C GLY A 30 1.52 10.88 0.82
N GLN A 31 2.35 10.34 -0.07
CA GLN A 31 2.18 10.41 -1.52
C GLN A 31 1.63 9.10 -2.05
N ILE A 32 0.81 9.16 -3.10
CA ILE A 32 0.15 7.98 -3.66
C ILE A 32 0.59 7.78 -5.08
N GLN A 33 0.86 6.53 -5.42
CA GLN A 33 1.21 6.15 -6.78
C GLN A 33 0.38 4.94 -7.23
N TYR A 34 0.09 4.90 -8.53
CA TYR A 34 -0.74 3.84 -9.15
C TYR A 34 0.08 2.62 -9.60
N GLY A 35 1.37 2.85 -9.87
CA GLY A 35 2.35 1.84 -10.25
C GLY A 35 3.49 1.80 -9.24
N VAL A 36 4.06 0.61 -9.07
CA VAL A 36 5.27 0.44 -8.26
C VAL A 36 6.44 1.03 -9.06
N SER A 37 7.25 1.87 -8.42
CA SER A 37 8.42 2.50 -9.02
C SER A 37 9.60 2.47 -8.04
N LYS A 38 10.80 2.85 -8.48
CA LYS A 38 11.97 2.96 -7.60
C LYS A 38 11.79 3.96 -6.45
N LYS A 39 10.80 4.87 -6.54
CA LYS A 39 10.46 5.83 -5.47
C LYS A 39 9.44 5.27 -4.48
N THR A 40 8.81 4.13 -4.78
CA THR A 40 7.80 3.53 -3.92
C THR A 40 8.43 2.97 -2.65
N THR A 41 7.96 3.43 -1.50
CA THR A 41 8.44 2.99 -0.20
C THR A 41 7.53 1.92 0.41
N ILE A 42 6.22 1.99 0.13
CA ILE A 42 5.21 1.11 0.73
C ILE A 42 4.31 0.55 -0.37
N LEU A 43 4.16 -0.77 -0.38
CA LEU A 43 3.16 -1.48 -1.16
C LEU A 43 2.12 -2.07 -0.23
N VAL A 44 0.90 -1.55 -0.30
CA VAL A 44 -0.26 -2.08 0.43
C VAL A 44 -0.95 -3.11 -0.46
N ILE A 45 -1.00 -4.34 0.03
CA ILE A 45 -1.64 -5.48 -0.61
C ILE A 45 -3.02 -5.63 0.00
N GLY A 46 -4.05 -5.28 -0.78
CA GLY A 46 -5.44 -5.61 -0.45
C GLY A 46 -5.77 -7.06 -0.80
N ARG A 47 -6.91 -7.55 -0.30
CA ARG A 47 -7.48 -8.82 -0.76
C ARG A 47 -7.90 -8.71 -2.22
N SER A 48 -7.02 -9.10 -3.13
CA SER A 48 -7.48 -9.59 -4.42
C SER A 48 -8.25 -10.88 -4.17
N ASN A 49 -9.47 -10.98 -4.70
CA ASN A 49 -10.10 -12.27 -4.92
C ASN A 49 -9.18 -13.03 -5.87
N PHE A 50 -8.25 -13.80 -5.30
CA PHE A 50 -7.61 -14.87 -6.04
C PHE A 50 -8.72 -15.89 -6.26
N ASN A 51 -9.40 -15.79 -7.40
CA ASN A 51 -10.12 -16.93 -7.92
C ASN A 51 -9.11 -18.07 -7.98
N LEU A 52 -9.27 -19.07 -7.11
CA LEU A 52 -8.44 -20.28 -7.06
C LEU A 52 -8.32 -20.97 -8.45
N PHE A 53 -9.23 -20.63 -9.37
CA PHE A 53 -9.37 -21.20 -10.71
C PHE A 53 -8.75 -20.36 -11.83
N GLU A 54 -8.38 -19.10 -11.58
CA GLU A 54 -7.73 -18.24 -12.59
C GLU A 54 -6.22 -18.21 -12.34
N GLN A 55 -5.55 -19.17 -12.97
CA GLN A 55 -4.11 -19.25 -13.22
C GLN A 55 -3.28 -18.08 -12.70
N ASP A 56 -2.57 -18.31 -11.60
CA ASP A 56 -1.23 -17.81 -11.25
C ASP A 56 -0.78 -16.52 -11.96
N HIS A 57 -1.58 -15.47 -11.87
CA HIS A 57 -1.12 -14.12 -12.14
C HIS A 57 -0.85 -13.49 -10.78
N ARG A 58 0.30 -13.85 -10.17
CA ARG A 58 0.99 -12.92 -9.27
C ARG A 58 0.99 -11.60 -10.01
N SER A 59 0.15 -10.64 -9.58
CA SER A 59 -0.14 -9.45 -10.39
C SER A 59 1.20 -8.84 -10.81
N LEU A 60 1.35 -8.36 -12.05
CA LEU A 60 2.63 -7.80 -12.54
C LEU A 60 3.29 -6.83 -11.53
N LYS A 61 2.46 -6.16 -10.71
CA LYS A 61 2.87 -5.31 -9.59
C LYS A 61 3.57 -6.02 -8.43
N LEU A 62 3.15 -7.23 -8.05
CA LEU A 62 3.82 -8.06 -7.04
C LEU A 62 5.19 -8.51 -7.55
N LYS A 63 5.24 -9.03 -8.77
CA LYS A 63 6.48 -9.46 -9.41
C LYS A 63 7.47 -8.30 -9.55
N TYR A 64 6.98 -7.13 -9.99
CA TYR A 64 7.78 -5.92 -10.09
C TYR A 64 8.22 -5.37 -8.72
N ALA A 65 7.40 -5.53 -7.68
CA ALA A 65 7.79 -5.15 -6.32
C ALA A 65 8.89 -6.06 -5.77
N GLU A 66 8.84 -7.36 -6.07
CA GLU A 66 9.92 -8.31 -5.73
C GLU A 66 11.20 -7.99 -6.51
N GLU A 67 11.11 -7.71 -7.81
CA GLU A 67 12.26 -7.26 -8.61
C GLU A 67 12.87 -5.96 -8.09
N LEU A 68 12.06 -5.03 -7.59
CA LEU A 68 12.57 -3.79 -6.99
C LEU A 68 13.23 -4.03 -5.64
N GLN A 69 12.70 -4.95 -4.82
CA GLN A 69 13.35 -5.38 -3.58
C GLN A 69 14.70 -6.03 -3.88
N ASP A 70 14.77 -6.88 -4.91
CA ASP A 70 16.00 -7.54 -5.35
C ASP A 70 17.04 -6.53 -5.90
N LYS A 71 16.56 -5.47 -6.57
CA LYS A 71 17.37 -4.31 -6.99
C LYS A 71 17.80 -3.39 -5.83
N GLY A 72 17.52 -3.75 -4.58
CA GLY A 72 17.92 -2.99 -3.38
C GLY A 72 17.06 -1.76 -3.10
N VAL A 73 15.87 -1.63 -3.70
CA VAL A 73 14.93 -0.56 -3.36
C VAL A 73 14.27 -0.91 -2.01
N PRO A 74 14.26 0.00 -1.03
CA PRO A 74 13.62 -0.22 0.26
C PRO A 74 12.09 -0.15 0.13
N LEU A 75 11.50 -1.19 -0.45
CA LEU A 75 10.07 -1.38 -0.60
C LEU A 75 9.55 -2.26 0.55
N LYS A 76 8.64 -1.71 1.36
CA LYS A 76 7.94 -2.45 2.41
C LYS A 76 6.59 -2.94 1.87
N LYS A 77 6.41 -4.26 1.83
CA LYS A 77 5.10 -4.88 1.57
C LYS A 77 4.31 -4.92 2.88
N MET A 78 3.04 -4.55 2.85
CA MET A 78 2.16 -4.62 4.01
C MET A 78 0.72 -4.95 3.61
N GLY A 79 -0.02 -5.61 4.50
CA GLY A 79 -1.44 -5.90 4.28
C GLY A 79 -2.34 -4.69 4.54
N GLU A 80 -3.62 -4.80 4.17
CA GLU A 80 -4.61 -3.75 4.47
C GLU A 80 -4.76 -3.48 5.97
N GLU A 81 -4.74 -4.53 6.81
CA GLU A 81 -4.91 -4.40 8.26
C GLU A 81 -3.77 -3.62 8.92
N GLU A 82 -2.52 -3.93 8.52
CA GLU A 82 -1.35 -3.21 9.02
C GLU A 82 -1.36 -1.75 8.56
N PHE A 83 -1.84 -1.49 7.34
CA PHE A 83 -1.98 -0.13 6.81
C PHE A 83 -3.00 0.67 7.61
N ILE A 84 -4.16 0.07 7.91
CA ILE A 84 -5.22 0.70 8.70
C ILE A 84 -4.72 0.99 10.11
N LYS A 85 -4.07 0.02 10.78
CA LYS A 85 -3.49 0.22 12.11
C LYS A 85 -2.51 1.38 12.14
N LEU A 86 -1.58 1.44 11.18
CA LEU A 86 -0.62 2.54 11.10
C LEU A 86 -1.28 3.89 10.79
N ALA A 87 -2.30 3.90 9.93
CA ALA A 87 -3.04 5.10 9.61
C ALA A 87 -3.83 5.63 10.82
N ILE A 88 -4.51 4.75 11.55
CA ILE A 88 -5.24 5.09 12.78
C ILE A 88 -4.27 5.59 13.85
N ALA A 89 -3.17 4.89 14.09
CA ALA A 89 -2.16 5.31 15.07
C ALA A 89 -1.62 6.72 14.77
N GLN A 90 -1.43 7.05 13.49
CA GLN A 90 -0.95 8.37 13.09
C GLN A 90 -2.04 9.46 13.12
N LEU A 91 -3.32 9.10 12.96
CA LEU A 91 -4.43 10.02 13.22
C LEU A 91 -4.57 10.31 14.71
N GLN A 92 -4.44 9.29 15.56
CA GLN A 92 -4.48 9.44 17.02
C GLN A 92 -3.35 10.33 17.52
N SER A 93 -2.14 10.21 16.97
CA SER A 93 -1.04 11.11 17.35
C SER A 93 -1.35 12.57 17.01
N LYS A 94 -1.96 12.84 15.84
CA LYS A 94 -2.35 14.19 15.41
C LYS A 94 -3.52 14.78 16.22
N LEU A 95 -4.38 13.94 16.80
CA LEU A 95 -5.53 14.38 17.59
C LEU A 95 -5.11 14.74 19.03
N ASN A 96 -4.03 14.13 19.51
CA ASN A 96 -3.48 14.35 20.84
C ASN A 96 -2.40 15.45 20.88
N GLU A 97 -2.14 16.12 19.75
CA GLU A 97 -1.31 17.33 19.60
C GLU A 97 -2.21 18.57 19.50
#